data_AF-A0A526S1Q5-F1
#
_entry.id   AF-A0A526S1Q5-F1
#
_cell.length_a   1.000
_cell.length_b   1.000
_cell.length_c   1.000
_cell.angle_alpha   90.00
_cell.angle_beta   90.00
_cell.angle_gamma   90.00
#
_symmetry.space_group_name_H-M   'P 1'
#
loop_
_entity.id
_entity.type
_entity.pdbx_description
1 polymer ?
#
loop_
_entity_poly.entity_id
_entity_poly.type
_entity_poly.pdbx_seq_one_letter_code
_entity_poly.pdbx_strand_id
1 'polypeptide(L)'
;HIRRSNPRDSLGEDRETQIQIGKRHRIIRVGRSYQKQDRKGAKVEKGLLFMCLNADIERQYEFMQQTWVSSTSFQGLVGEKDPTIGSRTCDGRFTIPSWEGVTVLKGIPQFVTTRGGGYFFMPSKSALRYLISRL
;
A
#
# COMPACT_ATOMS: atom_id res chain seq x y z
N HIS A 1 6.85 3.20 -5.39
CA HIS A 1 5.76 3.46 -4.42
C HIS A 1 4.60 4.26 -4.98
N ILE A 2 4.65 5.59 -5.01
CA ILE A 2 3.46 6.41 -5.34
C ILE A 2 2.82 6.09 -6.70
N ARG A 3 3.61 5.76 -7.72
CA ARG A 3 3.12 5.39 -9.06
C ARG A 3 2.48 3.99 -9.09
N ARG A 4 2.94 3.07 -8.23
CA ARG A 4 2.29 1.76 -8.09
C ARG A 4 0.97 1.90 -7.32
N SER A 5 0.97 2.62 -6.22
CA SER A 5 -0.23 2.83 -5.41
C SER A 5 -1.26 3.78 -6.06
N ASN A 6 -0.84 4.63 -7.00
CA ASN A 6 -1.71 5.45 -7.83
C ASN A 6 -1.09 5.62 -9.23
N PRO A 7 -1.48 4.76 -10.18
CA PRO A 7 -0.97 4.77 -11.56
C PRO A 7 -1.42 5.96 -12.40
N ARG A 8 -2.36 6.78 -11.91
CA ARG A 8 -2.95 7.92 -12.62
C ARG A 8 -3.51 7.48 -13.99
N ASP A 9 -2.99 8.01 -15.08
CA ASP A 9 -3.37 7.74 -16.46
C ASP A 9 -2.48 6.69 -17.16
N SER A 10 -1.52 6.08 -16.45
CA SER A 10 -0.47 5.28 -17.10
C SER A 10 -0.78 3.77 -17.23
N LEU A 11 -2.03 3.34 -17.04
CA LEU A 11 -2.42 1.92 -17.08
C LEU A 11 -2.76 1.38 -18.48
N GLY A 12 -2.95 2.26 -19.47
CA GLY A 12 -3.36 1.91 -20.83
C GLY A 12 -3.42 3.14 -21.74
N GLU A 13 -3.85 2.95 -22.98
CA GLU A 13 -3.82 4.00 -24.02
C GLU A 13 -4.94 5.04 -23.86
N ASP A 14 -6.15 4.62 -23.46
CA ASP A 14 -7.26 5.55 -23.23
C ASP A 14 -7.17 6.23 -21.87
N ARG A 15 -6.75 7.50 -21.90
CA ARG A 15 -6.53 8.34 -20.73
C ARG A 15 -7.76 8.45 -19.83
N GLU A 16 -8.95 8.66 -20.40
CA GLU A 16 -10.15 8.90 -19.57
C GLU A 16 -10.53 7.62 -18.82
N THR A 17 -10.58 6.47 -19.51
CA THR A 17 -10.81 5.18 -18.84
C THR A 17 -9.78 4.90 -17.75
N GLN A 18 -8.50 5.18 -17.98
CA GLN A 18 -7.46 4.96 -16.96
C GLN A 18 -7.68 5.83 -15.72
N ILE A 19 -8.04 7.10 -15.90
CA ILE A 19 -8.37 8.00 -14.80
C ILE A 19 -9.56 7.45 -14.01
N GLN A 20 -10.59 6.93 -14.70
CA GLN A 20 -11.76 6.35 -14.03
C GLN A 20 -11.42 5.07 -13.26
N ILE A 21 -10.60 4.18 -13.82
CA ILE A 21 -10.08 2.99 -13.11
C ILE A 21 -9.28 3.44 -11.87
N GLY A 22 -8.32 4.34 -12.04
CA GLY A 22 -7.51 4.87 -10.94
C GLY A 22 -8.38 5.46 -9.83
N LYS A 23 -9.43 6.21 -10.17
CA LYS A 23 -10.38 6.80 -9.20
C LYS A 23 -11.11 5.75 -8.37
N ARG A 24 -11.46 4.59 -8.93
CA ARG A 24 -12.20 3.50 -8.25
C ARG A 24 -11.38 2.85 -7.13
N HIS A 25 -10.08 2.73 -7.31
CA HIS A 25 -9.17 2.06 -6.38
C HIS A 25 -8.54 2.99 -5.32
N ARG A 26 -8.94 4.27 -5.26
CA ARG A 26 -8.36 5.23 -4.30
C ARG A 26 -8.78 4.92 -2.87
N ILE A 27 -7.87 5.20 -1.95
CA ILE A 27 -8.07 5.04 -0.51
C ILE A 27 -7.79 6.37 0.20
N ILE A 28 -8.46 6.62 1.33
CA ILE A 28 -8.13 7.75 2.20
C ILE A 28 -7.22 7.23 3.31
N ARG A 29 -5.95 7.67 3.33
CA ARG A 29 -4.96 7.22 4.32
C ARG A 29 -4.98 8.11 5.55
N VAL A 30 -5.10 7.51 6.73
CA VAL A 30 -5.11 8.19 8.04
C VAL A 30 -4.06 7.59 8.99
N GLY A 31 -2.99 7.03 8.43
CA GLY A 31 -1.92 6.40 9.20
C GLY A 31 -1.21 7.34 10.18
N ARG A 32 -0.56 6.75 11.18
CA ARG A 32 0.22 7.44 12.22
C ARG A 32 1.54 6.73 12.44
N SER A 33 2.64 7.46 12.52
CA SER A 33 3.92 6.87 12.93
C SER A 33 3.83 6.44 14.40
N TYR A 34 4.45 5.31 14.74
CA TYR A 34 4.56 4.86 16.12
C TYR A 34 6.01 4.55 16.46
N GLN A 35 6.30 4.70 17.75
CA GLN A 35 7.58 4.37 18.34
C GLN A 35 7.31 3.68 19.69
N LYS A 36 7.75 2.43 19.82
CA LYS A 36 7.70 1.70 21.09
C LYS A 36 9.10 1.70 21.69
N GLN A 37 9.25 2.38 22.82
CA GLN A 37 10.49 2.33 23.59
C GLN A 37 10.55 1.00 24.34
N ASP A 38 11.69 0.33 24.28
CA ASP A 38 11.94 -0.83 25.13
C ASP A 38 12.36 -0.35 26.53
N ARG A 39 11.79 -0.97 27.57
CA ARG A 39 12.08 -0.66 28.98
C ARG A 39 13.54 -0.95 29.35
N LYS A 40 14.26 -1.74 28.55
CA LYS A 40 15.65 -2.17 28.81
C LYS A 40 16.70 -1.50 27.91
N GLY A 41 16.34 -0.43 27.20
CA GLY A 41 17.28 0.31 26.35
C GLY A 41 17.69 -0.41 25.05
N ALA A 42 17.04 -1.52 24.68
CA ALA A 42 17.25 -2.16 23.39
C ALA A 42 16.44 -1.48 22.27
N LYS A 43 16.68 -1.93 21.02
CA LYS A 43 16.17 -1.34 19.78
C LYS A 43 14.71 -0.90 19.89
N VAL A 44 14.52 0.39 19.70
CA VAL A 44 13.21 1.02 19.60
C VAL A 44 12.49 0.50 18.35
N GLU A 45 11.34 -0.17 18.53
CA GLU A 45 10.47 -0.52 17.40
C GLU A 45 9.84 0.77 16.87
N LYS A 46 10.07 1.05 15.59
CA LYS A 46 9.53 2.21 14.89
C LYS A 46 8.79 1.73 13.65
N GLY A 47 7.67 2.34 13.35
CA GLY A 47 6.90 1.98 12.17
C GLY A 47 5.72 2.90 11.92
N LEU A 48 4.81 2.40 11.10
CA LEU A 48 3.58 3.08 10.73
C LEU A 48 2.40 2.21 11.18
N LEU A 49 1.52 2.78 12.02
CA LEU A 49 0.18 2.29 12.20
C LEU A 49 -0.61 2.73 10.97
N PHE A 50 -0.64 1.86 9.96
CA PHE A 50 -1.35 2.13 8.73
C PHE A 50 -2.86 1.95 8.94
N MET A 51 -3.62 2.97 8.58
CA MET A 51 -5.07 2.95 8.59
C MET A 51 -5.55 3.65 7.32
N CYS A 52 -6.60 3.12 6.71
CA CYS A 52 -7.26 3.76 5.59
C CYS A 52 -8.78 3.56 5.65
N LEU A 53 -9.50 4.48 5.01
CA LEU A 53 -10.94 4.39 4.83
C LEU A 53 -11.24 4.00 3.38
N ASN A 54 -12.16 3.06 3.26
CA ASN A 54 -12.58 2.43 2.02
C ASN A 54 -14.10 2.21 2.05
N ALA A 55 -14.73 2.33 0.89
CA ALA A 55 -16.11 1.92 0.70
C ALA A 55 -16.21 0.43 0.36
N ASP A 56 -15.19 -0.10 -0.33
CA ASP A 56 -15.08 -1.49 -0.77
C ASP A 56 -13.62 -1.93 -0.56
N ILE A 57 -13.37 -2.80 0.42
CA ILE A 57 -12.02 -3.22 0.81
C ILE A 57 -11.37 -4.04 -0.30
N GLU A 58 -12.14 -4.93 -0.94
CA GLU A 58 -11.68 -5.81 -2.00
C GLU A 58 -11.21 -5.00 -3.20
N ARG A 59 -12.07 -4.08 -3.67
CA ARG A 59 -11.78 -3.27 -4.85
C ARG A 59 -10.77 -2.18 -4.59
N GLN A 60 -10.48 -1.81 -3.35
CA GLN A 60 -9.62 -0.67 -3.07
C GLN A 60 -8.31 -1.11 -2.44
N TYR A 61 -8.32 -1.40 -1.13
CA TYR A 61 -7.10 -1.72 -0.41
C TYR A 61 -6.47 -3.02 -0.90
N GLU A 62 -7.24 -4.11 -0.98
CA GLU A 62 -6.71 -5.41 -1.41
C GLU A 62 -6.27 -5.39 -2.86
N PHE A 63 -7.09 -4.85 -3.76
CA PHE A 63 -6.70 -4.71 -5.16
C PHE A 63 -5.40 -3.92 -5.33
N MET A 64 -5.26 -2.76 -4.67
CA MET A 64 -4.03 -1.98 -4.73
C MET A 64 -2.83 -2.78 -4.20
N GLN A 65 -3.00 -3.46 -3.07
CA GLN A 65 -1.91 -4.15 -2.39
C GLN A 65 -1.46 -5.41 -3.14
N GLN A 66 -2.39 -6.19 -3.67
CA GLN A 66 -2.13 -7.43 -4.40
C GLN A 66 -1.71 -7.14 -5.85
N THR A 67 -2.53 -6.41 -6.59
CA THR A 67 -2.39 -6.23 -8.05
C THR A 67 -1.34 -5.19 -8.43
N TRP A 68 -1.19 -4.11 -7.65
CA TRP A 68 -0.25 -3.04 -8.03
C TRP A 68 1.06 -3.07 -7.24
N VAL A 69 0.97 -3.25 -5.93
CA VAL A 69 2.14 -3.19 -5.05
C VAL A 69 2.91 -4.52 -5.06
N SER A 70 2.20 -5.64 -4.92
CA SER A 70 2.81 -6.97 -4.78
C SER A 70 3.02 -7.71 -6.10
N SER A 71 2.43 -7.22 -7.20
CA SER A 71 2.67 -7.80 -8.52
C SER A 71 4.13 -7.61 -8.95
N THR A 72 4.72 -8.70 -9.44
CA THR A 72 6.06 -8.74 -10.04
C THR A 72 6.08 -8.22 -11.47
N SER A 73 4.91 -8.11 -12.11
CA SER A 73 4.73 -7.55 -13.44
C SER A 73 3.78 -6.36 -13.38
N PHE A 74 4.27 -5.15 -13.64
CA PHE A 74 3.47 -3.93 -13.55
C PHE A 74 4.03 -2.85 -14.49
N GLN A 75 3.21 -2.33 -15.41
CA GLN A 75 3.60 -1.25 -16.35
C GLN A 75 4.93 -1.49 -17.08
N GLY A 76 5.11 -2.70 -17.63
CA GLY A 76 6.33 -3.08 -18.35
C GLY A 76 7.52 -3.42 -17.46
N LEU A 77 7.40 -3.26 -16.14
CA LEU A 77 8.40 -3.72 -15.18
C LEU A 77 8.18 -5.21 -14.92
N VAL A 78 9.26 -6.00 -14.95
CA VAL A 78 9.22 -7.46 -14.80
C VAL A 78 10.18 -7.89 -13.70
N GLY A 79 9.72 -8.79 -12.83
CA GLY A 79 10.55 -9.36 -11.77
C GLY A 79 10.84 -8.38 -10.63
N GLU A 80 10.04 -7.33 -10.49
CA GLU A 80 10.18 -6.38 -9.38
C GLU A 80 8.84 -6.01 -8.77
N LYS A 81 8.85 -5.84 -7.45
CA LYS A 81 7.71 -5.38 -6.64
C LYS A 81 7.99 -3.97 -6.14
N ASP A 82 7.02 -3.37 -5.46
CA ASP A 82 7.27 -2.09 -4.81
C ASP A 82 8.52 -2.10 -3.89
N PRO A 83 9.47 -1.16 -4.04
CA PRO A 83 10.71 -1.12 -3.24
C PRO A 83 10.46 -0.94 -1.75
N THR A 84 9.36 -0.27 -1.36
CA THR A 84 9.13 0.15 0.03
C THR A 84 8.29 -0.84 0.83
N ILE A 85 7.14 -1.25 0.30
CA ILE A 85 6.14 -2.04 1.04
C ILE A 85 5.81 -3.39 0.38
N GLY A 86 6.38 -3.69 -0.78
CA GLY A 86 6.20 -4.98 -1.44
C GLY A 86 6.82 -6.10 -0.61
N SER A 87 6.03 -7.13 -0.27
CA SER A 87 6.56 -8.31 0.43
C SER A 87 7.50 -9.10 -0.47
N ARG A 88 8.70 -9.38 0.05
CA ARG A 88 9.78 -10.04 -0.70
C ARG A 88 10.01 -11.44 -0.14
N THR A 89 9.99 -12.43 -1.02
CA THR A 89 10.39 -13.81 -0.76
C THR A 89 11.69 -14.19 -1.47
N CYS A 90 12.15 -13.34 -2.39
CA CYS A 90 13.35 -13.49 -3.20
C CYS A 90 14.14 -12.17 -3.27
N ASP A 91 15.28 -12.21 -3.97
CA ASP A 91 16.25 -11.13 -4.04
C ASP A 91 15.63 -9.83 -4.61
N GLY A 92 15.72 -8.73 -3.84
CA GLY A 92 15.00 -7.49 -4.14
C GLY A 92 15.55 -6.75 -5.35
N ARG A 93 14.71 -6.51 -6.36
CA ARG A 93 15.06 -5.74 -7.57
C ARG A 93 14.35 -4.38 -7.61
N PHE A 94 15.04 -3.36 -8.12
CA PHE A 94 14.46 -2.05 -8.43
C PHE A 94 15.15 -1.41 -9.63
N THR A 95 14.34 -0.99 -10.59
CA THR A 95 14.79 -0.44 -11.86
C THR A 95 14.67 1.09 -11.86
N ILE A 96 15.77 1.77 -12.17
CA ILE A 96 15.84 3.22 -12.32
C ILE A 96 16.00 3.52 -13.82
N PRO A 97 14.95 4.04 -14.48
CA PRO A 97 15.06 4.45 -15.88
C PRO A 97 15.93 5.70 -15.99
N SER A 98 16.87 5.72 -16.94
CA SER A 98 17.62 6.91 -17.34
C SER A 98 17.69 7.00 -18.87
N TRP A 99 18.04 8.17 -19.40
CA TRP A 99 18.14 8.38 -20.84
C TRP A 99 19.34 7.64 -21.46
N GLU A 100 20.40 7.40 -20.68
CA GLU A 100 21.64 6.71 -21.08
C GLU A 100 21.52 5.18 -20.98
N GLY A 101 20.44 4.69 -20.38
CA GLY A 101 20.24 3.26 -20.12
C GLY A 101 19.47 3.00 -18.83
N VAL A 102 19.30 1.72 -18.51
CA VAL A 102 18.54 1.29 -17.35
C VAL A 102 19.47 0.81 -16.26
N THR A 103 19.43 1.44 -15.08
CA THR A 103 20.17 0.97 -13.90
C THR A 103 19.28 0.05 -13.07
N VAL A 104 19.80 -1.14 -12.74
CA VAL A 104 19.06 -2.14 -11.95
C VAL A 104 19.77 -2.37 -10.63
N LEU A 105 19.11 -1.98 -9.54
CA LEU A 105 19.54 -2.32 -8.19
C LEU A 105 19.05 -3.72 -7.84
N LYS A 106 19.95 -4.55 -7.31
CA LYS A 106 19.69 -5.91 -6.81
C LYS A 106 19.95 -5.96 -5.31
N GLY A 107 19.46 -6.99 -4.63
CA GLY A 107 19.66 -7.17 -3.19
C GLY A 107 18.97 -6.12 -2.33
N ILE A 108 17.90 -5.47 -2.80
CA ILE A 108 17.17 -4.49 -2.00
C ILE A 108 16.52 -5.19 -0.80
N PRO A 109 16.84 -4.78 0.44
CA PRO A 109 16.29 -5.42 1.62
C PRO A 109 14.81 -5.08 1.81
N GLN A 110 14.13 -5.86 2.66
CA GLN A 110 12.79 -5.54 3.10
C GLN A 110 12.84 -4.46 4.19
N PHE A 111 12.31 -3.26 3.89
CA PHE A 111 12.28 -2.14 4.83
C PHE A 111 11.06 -2.18 5.77
N VAL A 112 9.94 -2.76 5.32
CA VAL A 112 8.67 -2.78 6.05
C VAL A 112 8.25 -4.22 6.29
N THR A 113 7.93 -4.55 7.54
CA THR A 113 7.39 -5.85 7.94
C THR A 113 6.01 -5.66 8.54
N THR A 114 4.99 -6.29 7.94
CA THR A 114 3.63 -6.29 8.49
C THR A 114 3.62 -7.12 9.77
N ARG A 115 3.27 -6.50 10.90
CA ARG A 115 3.16 -7.17 12.20
C ARG A 115 1.78 -7.79 12.44
N GLY A 116 0.77 -7.26 11.77
CA GLY A 116 -0.62 -7.65 11.93
C GLY A 116 -1.55 -6.56 11.38
N GLY A 117 -2.84 -6.83 11.39
CA GLY A 117 -3.86 -5.92 10.91
C GLY A 117 -5.26 -6.54 11.07
N GLY A 118 -6.28 -5.76 10.73
CA GLY A 118 -7.67 -6.21 10.73
C GLY A 118 -8.53 -5.27 9.91
N TYR A 119 -9.65 -5.78 9.43
CA TYR A 119 -10.69 -4.98 8.78
C TYR A 119 -11.75 -4.63 9.80
N PHE A 120 -12.13 -3.36 9.81
CA PHE A 120 -13.11 -2.83 10.75
C PHE A 120 -14.18 -2.05 9.99
N PHE A 121 -15.41 -2.15 10.48
CA PHE A 121 -16.50 -1.32 10.01
C PHE A 121 -16.64 -0.10 10.90
N MET A 122 -16.70 1.09 10.31
CA MET A 122 -16.96 2.34 11.02
C MET A 122 -18.45 2.71 10.87
N PRO A 123 -19.31 2.36 11.83
CA PRO A 123 -20.72 2.68 11.76
C PRO A 123 -20.97 4.19 11.83
N SER A 124 -22.13 4.61 11.35
CA SER A 124 -22.60 5.99 11.50
C SER A 124 -22.87 6.31 12.99
N LYS A 125 -22.86 7.60 13.33
CA LYS A 125 -23.24 8.06 14.68
C LYS A 125 -24.66 7.63 15.07
N SER A 126 -25.60 7.59 14.12
CA SER A 126 -26.97 7.14 14.37
C SER A 126 -27.04 5.64 14.68
N ALA A 127 -26.30 4.80 13.95
CA ALA A 127 -26.20 3.37 14.23
C ALA A 127 -25.60 3.10 15.61
N LEU A 128 -24.54 3.82 15.99
CA LEU A 128 -23.97 3.70 17.34
C LEU A 128 -24.96 4.09 18.44
N ARG A 129 -25.68 5.22 18.28
CA ARG A 129 -26.71 5.64 19.25
C ARG A 129 -27.83 4.60 19.38
N TYR A 130 -28.25 4.01 18.27
CA TYR A 130 -29.25 2.95 18.27
C TYR A 130 -28.76 1.72 19.04
N LEU A 131 -27.54 1.25 18.80
CA LEU A 131 -26.96 0.10 19.50
C LEU A 131 -26.84 0.36 21.01
N ILE A 132 -26.40 1.56 21.41
CA ILE A 132 -26.27 1.94 22.82
C ILE A 132 -27.63 1.99 23.52
N SER A 133 -28.69 2.49 22.86
CA SER A 133 -30.03 2.54 23.47
C SER A 133 -30.69 1.18 23.73
N ARG A 134 -30.09 0.09 23.26
CA ARG A 134 -30.59 -1.28 23.36
C ARG A 134 -29.69 -2.18 24.23
N LEU A 135 -28.61 -1.64 24.77
CA LEU A 135 -27.76 -2.24 25.80
C LEU A 135 -28.21 -1.76 27.18
#